data_AF-A0A2M8H2D7-F1
#
_entry.id   AF-A0A2M8H2D7-F1
#
_cell.length_a   1.000
_cell.length_b   1.000
_cell.length_c   1.000
_cell.angle_alpha   90.00
_cell.angle_beta   90.00
_cell.angle_gamma   90.00
#
_symmetry.space_group_name_H-M   'P 1'
#
loop_
_entity.id
_entity.type
_entity.pdbx_description
1 polymer ?
#
loop_
_entity_poly.entity_id
_entity_poly.type
_entity_poly.pdbx_seq_one_letter_code
_entity_poly.pdbx_strand_id
1 'polypeptide(L)' 'MSQAQLPQPSYTIPYPADMAEDESLMDYALRKARESEEQREQIALLKDGLRDIVLIADEPDEVTDLCSSLLSHL' A
#
# COMPACT_ATOMS: atom_id res chain seq x y z
N MET A 1 2.69 -49.13 -19.72
CA MET A 1 3.12 -48.12 -18.75
C MET A 1 2.23 -46.88 -18.96
N SER A 2 1.12 -46.79 -18.24
CA SER A 2 0.21 -45.65 -18.36
C SER A 2 0.69 -44.55 -17.41
N GLN A 3 1.11 -43.40 -17.95
CA GLN A 3 1.43 -42.23 -17.12
C GLN A 3 0.14 -41.78 -16.42
N ALA A 4 0.15 -41.80 -15.09
CA ALA A 4 -0.85 -41.11 -14.31
C ALA A 4 -0.66 -39.61 -14.53
N GLN A 5 -1.58 -38.98 -15.27
CA GLN A 5 -1.72 -37.53 -15.29
C GLN A 5 -2.09 -37.09 -13.87
N LEU A 6 -1.12 -36.50 -13.15
CA LEU A 6 -1.41 -35.83 -11.90
C LEU A 6 -2.38 -34.68 -12.20
N PRO A 7 -3.49 -34.54 -11.45
CA PRO A 7 -4.42 -33.44 -11.65
C PRO A 7 -3.68 -32.12 -11.45
N GLN A 8 -3.68 -31.28 -12.49
CA GLN A 8 -3.17 -29.91 -12.41
C GLN A 8 -3.96 -29.19 -11.31
N PRO A 9 -3.31 -28.55 -10.33
CA PRO A 9 -4.03 -27.74 -9.35
C PRO A 9 -4.71 -26.59 -10.09
N SER A 10 -6.04 -26.64 -10.19
CA SER A 10 -6.84 -25.54 -10.71
C SER A 10 -6.83 -24.42 -9.67
N TYR A 11 -5.85 -23.52 -9.75
CA TYR A 11 -5.85 -22.31 -8.95
C TYR A 11 -6.75 -21.28 -9.64
N THR A 12 -7.88 -20.97 -9.00
CA THR A 12 -8.77 -19.90 -9.44
C THR A 12 -8.48 -18.68 -8.59
N ILE A 13 -8.09 -17.57 -9.23
CA ILE A 13 -7.98 -16.29 -8.54
C ILE A 13 -9.42 -15.80 -8.28
N PRO A 14 -9.82 -15.58 -7.01
CA PRO A 14 -11.15 -15.08 -6.71
C PRO A 14 -11.33 -13.67 -7.26
N TYR A 15 -12.56 -13.33 -7.65
CA TYR A 15 -12.90 -11.95 -7.99
C TYR A 15 -12.72 -11.05 -6.75
N PRO A 16 -12.21 -9.81 -6.92
CA PRO A 16 -12.05 -8.88 -5.81
C PRO A 16 -13.40 -8.56 -5.16
N ALA A 17 -13.46 -8.59 -3.83
CA ALA A 17 -14.69 -8.37 -3.08
C ALA A 17 -15.14 -6.90 -3.03
N ASP A 18 -14.22 -5.96 -3.32
CA ASP A 18 -14.42 -4.51 -3.31
C ASP A 18 -14.48 -3.89 -4.72
N MET A 19 -14.64 -4.72 -5.75
CA MET A 19 -14.89 -4.25 -7.12
C MET A 19 -16.34 -3.77 -7.23
N ALA A 20 -16.56 -2.62 -7.86
CA ALA A 20 -17.92 -2.13 -8.08
C ALA A 20 -18.68 -3.01 -9.10
N GLU A 21 -20.01 -3.03 -9.04
CA GLU A 21 -20.85 -3.91 -9.88
C GLU A 21 -20.62 -3.73 -11.39
N ASP A 22 -20.34 -2.50 -11.83
CA ASP A 22 -20.10 -2.14 -13.23
C ASP A 22 -18.60 -1.94 -13.58
N GLU A 23 -17.70 -2.22 -12.64
CA GLU A 23 -16.25 -2.04 -12.84
C GLU A 23 -15.64 -3.25 -13.54
N SER A 24 -14.93 -3.04 -14.66
CA SER A 24 -14.18 -4.14 -15.28
C SER A 24 -12.95 -4.50 -14.46
N LEU A 25 -12.44 -5.74 -14.60
CA LEU A 25 -11.18 -6.14 -13.96
C LEU A 25 -10.00 -5.24 -14.34
N MET A 26 -10.02 -4.66 -15.56
CA MET A 26 -9.01 -3.70 -16.00
C MET A 26 -9.13 -2.39 -15.24
N ASP A 27 -10.35 -1.86 -15.12
CA ASP A 27 -10.61 -0.60 -14.39
C ASP A 27 -10.24 -0.75 -12.92
N TYR A 28 -10.61 -1.88 -12.30
CA TYR A 28 -10.21 -2.25 -10.94
C TYR A 28 -8.69 -2.28 -10.79
N ALA A 29 -7.99 -2.93 -11.72
CA ALA A 29 -6.53 -3.03 -11.67
C ALA A 29 -5.85 -1.66 -11.79
N LEU A 30 -6.34 -0.79 -12.68
CA LEU A 30 -5.84 0.58 -12.84
C LEU A 30 -6.10 1.42 -11.59
N ARG A 31 -7.30 1.33 -11.02
CA ARG A 31 -7.64 2.01 -9.77
C ARG A 31 -6.75 1.55 -8.62
N LYS A 32 -6.57 0.25 -8.42
CA LYS A 32 -5.69 -0.30 -7.38
C LYS A 32 -4.22 0.05 -7.60
N ALA A 33 -3.76 0.07 -8.84
CA ALA A 33 -2.41 0.52 -9.16
C ALA A 33 -2.20 1.99 -8.77
N ARG A 34 -3.19 2.84 -9.03
CA ARG A 34 -3.17 4.25 -8.63
C ARG A 34 -3.24 4.42 -7.11
N GLU A 35 -4.17 3.75 -6.42
CA GLU A 35 -4.26 3.75 -4.96
C GLU A 35 -2.92 3.33 -4.33
N SER A 36 -2.29 2.29 -4.88
CA SER A 36 -0.98 1.82 -4.40
C SER A 36 0.13 2.84 -4.64
N GLU A 37 0.08 3.60 -5.72
CA GLU A 37 1.09 4.62 -6.01
C GLU A 37 0.93 5.83 -5.07
N GLU A 38 -0.30 6.31 -4.88
CA GLU A 38 -0.62 7.37 -3.93
C GLU A 38 -0.18 7.00 -2.50
N GLN A 39 -0.40 5.76 -2.08
CA GLN A 39 0.09 5.24 -0.79
C GLN A 39 1.63 5.20 -0.71
N ARG A 40 2.31 4.86 -1.80
CA ARG A 40 3.78 4.85 -1.83
C ARG A 40 4.35 6.26 -1.70
N GLU A 41 3.74 7.23 -2.37
CA GLU A 41 4.10 8.64 -2.26
C GLU A 41 3.92 9.14 -0.82
N GLN A 42 2.78 8.86 -0.18
CA GLN A 42 2.54 9.20 1.23
C GLN A 42 3.57 8.55 2.17
N ILE A 43 3.89 7.27 1.96
CA ILE A 43 4.92 6.58 2.75
C ILE A 43 6.31 7.21 2.54
N ALA A 44 6.64 7.61 1.32
CA ALA A 44 7.91 8.27 1.03
C ALA A 44 8.01 9.61 1.77
N LEU A 45 6.96 10.43 1.71
CA LEU A 45 6.88 11.69 2.45
C LEU A 45 7.00 11.49 3.97
N LEU A 46 6.31 10.49 4.52
CA LEU A 46 6.42 10.13 5.93
C LEU A 46 7.84 9.73 6.32
N LYS A 47 8.51 8.92 5.49
CA LYS A 47 9.89 8.49 5.76
C LYS A 47 10.86 9.66 5.76
N ASP A 48 10.73 10.56 4.78
CA ASP A 48 11.57 11.74 4.69
C ASP A 48 11.30 12.69 5.87
N GLY A 49 10.04 12.97 6.18
CA GLY A 49 9.67 13.79 7.34
C GLY A 49 10.17 13.20 8.66
N LEU A 50 10.01 11.90 8.89
CA LEU A 50 10.54 11.24 10.10
C LEU A 50 12.07 11.31 10.16
N ARG A 51 12.75 11.20 9.02
CA ARG A 51 14.21 11.34 8.97
C ARG A 51 14.64 12.75 9.38
N ASP A 52 13.93 13.77 8.93
CA ASP A 52 14.21 15.16 9.31
C ASP A 52 13.96 15.36 10.81
N ILE A 53 12.87 14.82 11.36
CA ILE A 53 12.56 14.88 12.79
C ILE A 53 13.69 14.28 13.63
N VAL A 54 14.20 13.10 13.24
CA VAL A 54 15.32 12.45 13.94
C VAL A 54 16.60 13.30 13.90
N LEU A 55 16.77 14.14 12.89
CA LEU A 55 17.95 15.01 12.76
C LEU A 55 17.82 16.34 13.52
N ILE A 56 16.59 16.82 13.75
CA ILE A 56 16.34 18.15 14.34
C ILE A 56 15.82 18.11 15.78
N ALA A 57 15.25 17.00 16.24
CA ALA A 57 14.70 16.91 17.58
C ALA A 57 15.85 16.78 18.59
N ASP A 58 16.01 17.80 19.43
CA ASP A 58 17.05 17.83 20.46
C ASP A 58 16.57 17.15 21.75
N GLU A 59 15.24 17.19 22.00
CA GLU A 59 14.61 16.58 23.16
C GLU A 59 13.54 15.54 22.78
N PRO A 60 13.33 14.48 23.59
CA PRO A 60 12.34 13.44 23.31
C PRO A 60 10.90 13.97 23.20
N ASP A 61 10.56 15.02 23.94
CA ASP A 61 9.20 15.57 23.99
C ASP A 61 8.85 16.29 22.67
N GLU A 62 9.84 16.92 22.02
CA GLU A 62 9.69 17.59 20.72
C GLU A 62 9.37 16.60 19.59
N VAL A 63 9.85 15.36 19.69
CA VAL A 63 9.57 14.31 18.68
C VAL A 63 8.07 14.11 18.52
N THR A 64 7.31 14.14 19.62
CA THR A 64 5.86 13.95 19.59
C THR A 64 5.15 15.09 18.86
N ASP A 65 5.55 16.33 19.14
CA ASP A 65 4.98 17.53 18.52
C ASP A 65 5.32 17.59 17.03
N LEU A 66 6.57 17.29 16.67
CA LEU A 66 7.02 17.27 15.29
C LEU A 66 6.35 16.14 14.48
N CYS A 67 6.18 14.95 15.06
CA CYS A 67 5.44 13.86 14.43
C CYS A 67 3.96 14.22 14.23
N SER A 68 3.35 14.85 15.24
CA SER A 68 1.95 15.31 15.16
C SER A 68 1.77 16.36 14.06
N SER A 69 2.73 17.28 13.94
CA SER A 69 2.76 18.25 12.84
C SER A 69 2.88 17.56 11.49
N LEU A 70 3.83 16.64 11.29
CA LEU A 70 4.01 15.89 10.04
C LEU A 70 2.71 15.18 9.62
N LEU A 71 2.05 14.51 10.56
CA LEU A 71 0.80 13.79 10.31
C LEU A 71 -0.37 14.70 9.94
N SER A 72 -0.36 15.97 10.37
CA SER A 72 -1.42 16.92 10.04
C SER A 72 -1.32 17.53 8.62
N HIS A 73 -0.21 17.31 7.92
CA HIS A 73 0.05 17.82 6.57
C HIS A 73 -0.06 16.76 5.47
N LEU A 74 -0.49 15.55 5.82
CA LEU A 74 -0.78 14.44 4.91
C LEU A 74 -2.28 14.39 4.58
#